data_AF-A0AAV0V373-F1
#
_entry.id   AF-A0AAV0V373-F1
#
_cell.length_a   1.000
_cell.length_b   1.000
_cell.length_c   1.000
_cell.angle_alpha   90.00
_cell.angle_beta   90.00
_cell.angle_gamma   90.00
#
_symmetry.space_group_name_H-M   'P 1'
#
loop_
_entity.id
_entity.type
_entity.pdbx_description
1 polymer ?
#
loop_
_entity_poly.entity_id
_entity_poly.type
_entity_poly.pdbx_seq_one_letter_code
_entity_poly.pdbx_strand_id
1 'polypeptide(L)'
;MRQADRVGSQLECNVYVLASGSDPQVAALLSLLVSASSELEDVFLCSSVKVVDSEAEIESAEQFKAKCRLAMRPSDAPIDVKLVLTPAKGHKCPRCWKYTCEVDAAETQLCQRCVRATNLWSVTDLAQSLINEKA
;
A
#
# COMPACT_ATOMS: atom_id res chain seq x y z
N MET A 1 14.71 2.49 -1.77
CA MET A 1 14.30 2.20 -0.38
C MET A 1 14.99 0.97 0.18
N ARG A 2 14.74 -0.25 -0.33
CA ARG A 2 15.44 -1.47 0.17
C ARG A 2 16.97 -1.39 0.06
N GLN A 3 17.51 -1.00 -1.10
CA GLN A 3 18.96 -0.79 -1.29
C GLN A 3 19.56 0.30 -0.39
N ALA A 4 18.73 1.11 0.26
CA ALA A 4 19.12 2.15 1.21
C ALA A 4 18.72 1.79 2.65
N ASP A 5 18.38 0.52 2.91
CA ASP A 5 18.00 -0.06 4.20
C ASP A 5 16.88 0.68 4.95
N ARG A 6 15.96 1.31 4.20
CA ARG A 6 14.83 2.04 4.80
C ARG A 6 13.59 1.19 5.06
N VAL A 7 13.46 0.10 4.31
CA VAL A 7 12.37 -0.88 4.42
C VAL A 7 12.94 -2.26 4.17
N GLY A 8 12.48 -3.26 4.92
CA GLY A 8 12.82 -4.67 4.71
C GLY A 8 11.96 -5.27 3.60
N SER A 9 10.64 -5.12 3.69
CA SER A 9 9.67 -5.67 2.74
C SER A 9 8.98 -4.59 1.89
N GLN A 10 8.24 -5.01 0.86
CA GLN A 10 7.41 -4.11 0.04
C GLN A 10 6.20 -3.58 0.83
N LEU A 11 5.70 -4.35 1.79
CA LEU A 11 4.59 -3.94 2.65
C LEU A 11 4.98 -2.76 3.56
N GLU A 12 6.25 -2.55 3.84
CA GLU A 12 6.73 -1.43 4.64
C GLU A 12 6.79 -0.11 3.87
N CYS A 13 6.22 -0.02 2.66
CA CYS A 13 6.11 1.24 1.93
C CYS A 13 4.68 1.61 1.53
N ASN A 14 4.50 2.91 1.28
CA ASN A 14 3.38 3.46 0.53
C ASN A 14 3.87 3.89 -0.86
N VAL A 15 2.99 3.78 -1.85
CA VAL A 15 3.25 4.20 -3.23
C VAL A 15 2.31 5.34 -3.60
N TYR A 16 2.87 6.44 -4.07
CA TYR A 16 2.15 7.59 -4.59
C TYR A 16 2.43 7.71 -6.08
N VAL A 17 1.40 7.69 -6.91
CA VAL A 17 1.52 7.96 -8.34
C VAL A 17 1.23 9.45 -8.57
N LEU A 18 2.15 10.16 -9.22
CA LEU A 18 1.99 11.59 -9.48
C LEU A 18 1.24 11.79 -10.81
N ALA A 19 0.00 12.25 -10.77
CA ALA A 19 -0.83 12.44 -11.96
C ALA A 19 -0.23 13.51 -12.90
N SER A 20 0.04 14.73 -12.39
CA SER A 20 0.61 15.83 -13.18
C SER A 20 2.06 15.57 -13.64
N GLY A 21 2.74 14.66 -12.95
CA GLY A 21 4.12 14.28 -13.26
C GLY A 21 4.23 13.18 -14.31
N SER A 22 3.16 12.42 -14.54
CA SER A 22 3.12 11.26 -15.42
C SER A 22 2.48 11.60 -16.76
N ASP A 23 2.46 10.64 -17.68
CA ASP A 23 1.66 10.75 -18.89
C ASP A 23 0.17 10.93 -18.55
N PRO A 24 -0.58 11.81 -19.25
CA PRO A 24 -2.00 12.06 -18.99
C PRO A 24 -2.88 10.81 -18.98
N GLN A 25 -2.52 9.77 -19.73
CA GLN A 25 -3.26 8.50 -19.76
C GLN A 25 -3.21 7.75 -18.43
N VAL A 26 -2.18 7.96 -17.61
CA VAL A 26 -1.99 7.29 -16.32
C VAL A 26 -3.11 7.66 -15.35
N ALA A 27 -3.44 8.94 -15.25
CA ALA A 27 -4.52 9.41 -14.37
C ALA A 27 -5.86 8.80 -14.78
N ALA A 28 -6.15 8.73 -16.09
CA ALA A 28 -7.35 8.10 -16.61
C ALA A 28 -7.41 6.60 -16.29
N LEU A 29 -6.33 5.86 -16.53
CA LEU A 29 -6.25 4.42 -16.24
C LEU A 29 -6.42 4.11 -14.76
N LEU A 30 -5.77 4.88 -13.88
CA LEU A 30 -5.79 4.61 -12.45
C LEU A 30 -7.05 5.12 -11.75
N SER A 31 -7.76 6.10 -12.32
CA SER A 31 -8.99 6.64 -11.73
C SER A 31 -10.05 5.56 -11.45
N LEU A 32 -10.12 4.53 -12.29
CA LEU A 32 -11.02 3.39 -12.16
C LEU A 32 -10.65 2.44 -11.02
N LEU A 33 -9.36 2.37 -10.65
CA LEU A 33 -8.85 1.44 -9.64
C LEU A 33 -8.74 2.11 -8.26
N VAL A 34 -8.45 3.41 -8.21
CA VAL A 34 -8.29 4.17 -6.96
C VAL A 34 -9.61 4.41 -6.26
N SER A 35 -10.70 4.56 -7.02
CA SER A 35 -12.02 4.91 -6.48
C SER A 35 -12.78 3.71 -5.90
N ALA A 36 -12.34 2.47 -6.17
CA ALA A 36 -13.14 1.28 -5.92
C ALA A 36 -12.54 0.25 -4.96
N SER A 37 -11.22 0.26 -4.68
CA SER A 37 -10.62 -0.90 -4.02
C SER A 37 -9.23 -0.69 -3.41
N SER A 38 -8.80 -1.69 -2.63
CA SER A 38 -7.42 -1.90 -2.21
C SER A 38 -6.62 -2.75 -3.21
N GLU A 39 -7.11 -2.96 -4.43
CA GLU A 39 -6.51 -3.90 -5.39
C GLU A 39 -5.14 -3.44 -5.84
N LEU A 40 -4.93 -2.13 -6.00
CA LEU A 40 -3.61 -1.59 -6.36
C LEU A 40 -2.56 -1.90 -5.29
N GLU A 41 -2.94 -1.86 -4.00
CA GLU A 41 -2.04 -2.22 -2.91
C GLU A 41 -1.66 -3.70 -2.97
N ASP A 42 -2.61 -4.56 -3.35
CA ASP A 42 -2.39 -5.98 -3.50
C ASP A 42 -1.55 -6.29 -4.77
N VAL A 43 -1.70 -5.52 -5.85
CA VAL A 43 -0.88 -5.62 -7.07
C VAL A 43 0.55 -5.13 -6.83
N PHE A 44 0.72 -4.00 -6.15
CA PHE A 44 2.04 -3.44 -5.82
C PHE A 44 2.66 -4.07 -4.57
N LEU A 45 1.94 -4.96 -3.88
CA LEU A 45 2.37 -5.64 -2.66
C LEU A 45 2.88 -4.65 -1.58
N CYS A 46 2.19 -3.52 -1.44
CA CYS A 46 2.52 -2.45 -0.51
C CYS A 46 1.37 -2.17 0.46
N SER A 47 1.57 -1.27 1.43
CA SER A 47 0.54 -0.98 2.44
C SER A 47 -0.46 0.08 2.02
N SER A 48 -0.11 0.97 1.10
CA SER A 48 -1.04 1.97 0.58
C SER A 48 -0.63 2.43 -0.81
N VAL A 49 -1.62 2.68 -1.67
CA VAL A 49 -1.43 3.28 -3.00
C VAL A 49 -2.35 4.47 -3.12
N LYS A 50 -1.80 5.61 -3.52
CA LYS A 50 -2.58 6.83 -3.76
C LYS A 50 -2.17 7.46 -5.08
N VAL A 51 -3.14 8.01 -5.81
CA VAL A 51 -2.86 8.93 -6.92
C VAL A 51 -3.02 10.33 -6.38
N VAL A 52 -1.99 11.16 -6.55
CA VAL A 52 -1.94 12.55 -6.09
C VAL A 52 -1.54 13.43 -7.26
N ASP A 53 -1.94 14.70 -7.25
CA ASP A 53 -1.60 15.59 -8.37
C ASP A 53 -0.12 15.98 -8.32
N SER A 54 0.42 16.17 -7.10
CA SER A 54 1.80 16.61 -6.89
C SER A 54 2.46 16.00 -5.64
N GLU A 55 3.79 16.10 -5.57
CA GLU A 55 4.57 15.66 -4.39
C GLU A 55 4.21 16.44 -3.11
N ALA A 56 3.67 17.65 -3.25
CA ALA A 56 3.35 18.52 -2.12
C ALA A 56 2.21 17.98 -1.24
N GLU A 57 1.37 17.09 -1.78
CA GLU A 57 0.30 16.42 -1.04
C GLU A 57 0.79 15.22 -0.21
N ILE A 58 2.06 14.84 -0.37
CA ILE A 58 2.64 13.68 0.29
C ILE A 58 3.20 14.09 1.66
N GLU A 59 2.41 13.84 2.70
CA GLU A 59 2.83 14.03 4.07
C GLU A 59 3.76 12.90 4.55
N SER A 60 5.06 13.04 4.25
CA SER A 60 6.13 12.17 4.78
C SER A 60 7.45 12.94 4.80
N ALA A 61 8.21 12.77 5.89
CA ALA A 61 9.55 13.33 6.03
C ALA A 61 10.57 12.63 5.09
N GLU A 62 10.33 11.36 4.76
CA GLU A 62 11.17 10.58 3.87
C GLU A 62 10.41 10.21 2.59
N GLN A 63 10.97 10.61 1.44
CA GLN A 63 10.40 10.39 0.12
C GLN A 63 11.47 9.88 -0.86
N PHE A 64 11.13 8.87 -1.65
CA PHE A 64 11.99 8.25 -2.65
C PHE A 64 11.33 8.35 -4.00
N LYS A 65 11.96 9.05 -4.94
CA LYS A 65 11.42 9.25 -6.28
C LYS A 65 11.80 8.10 -7.18
N ALA A 66 10.84 7.61 -7.95
CA ALA A 66 11.06 6.62 -9.00
C ALA A 66 10.34 7.05 -10.28
N LYS A 67 10.87 6.62 -11.42
CA LYS A 67 10.24 6.76 -12.72
C LYS A 67 10.25 5.40 -13.39
N CYS A 68 9.14 5.01 -14.00
CA CYS A 68 9.09 3.84 -14.85
C CYS A 68 8.40 4.18 -16.17
N ARG A 69 8.67 3.36 -17.18
CA ARG A 69 7.98 3.41 -18.47
C ARG A 69 7.19 2.14 -18.63
N LEU A 70 5.90 2.28 -18.91
CA LEU A 70 5.00 1.18 -19.17
C LEU A 70 4.74 1.10 -20.68
N ALA A 71 4.87 -0.08 -21.27
CA ALA A 71 4.42 -0.33 -22.64
C ALA A 71 3.53 -1.57 -22.59
N MET A 72 2.29 -1.46 -23.07
CA MET A 72 1.35 -2.59 -23.07
C MET A 72 1.71 -3.61 -24.16
N ARG A 73 2.22 -3.14 -25.29
CA ARG A 73 2.75 -3.95 -26.39
C ARG A 73 4.11 -3.42 -26.82
N PRO A 74 4.96 -4.26 -27.46
CA PRO A 74 6.28 -3.83 -27.93
C PRO A 74 6.27 -2.65 -28.92
N SER A 75 5.15 -2.48 -29.64
CA SER A 75 4.96 -1.42 -30.63
C SER A 75 4.41 -0.11 -30.05
N ASP A 76 3.93 -0.13 -28.80
CA ASP A 76 3.26 1.02 -28.23
C ASP A 76 4.28 2.08 -27.79
N ALA A 77 3.90 3.35 -27.90
CA ALA A 77 4.67 4.41 -27.28
C ALA A 77 4.69 4.20 -25.75
N PRO A 78 5.87 4.26 -25.10
CA PRO A 78 5.95 4.04 -23.68
C PRO A 78 5.26 5.17 -22.91
N ILE A 79 4.52 4.80 -21.89
CA ILE A 79 3.82 5.69 -20.97
C ILE A 79 4.75 5.95 -19.79
N ASP A 80 5.18 7.20 -19.61
CA ASP A 80 5.99 7.60 -18.46
C ASP A 80 5.13 7.70 -17.20
N VAL A 81 5.56 7.03 -16.12
CA VAL A 81 4.93 7.07 -14.81
C VAL A 81 5.93 7.57 -13.78
N LYS A 82 5.55 8.61 -13.04
CA LYS A 82 6.31 9.11 -11.90
C LYS A 82 5.69 8.62 -10.60
N LEU A 83 6.55 8.07 -9.74
CA LEU A 83 6.19 7.51 -8.45
C LEU A 83 6.98 8.20 -7.35
N VAL A 84 6.35 8.35 -6.20
CA VAL A 84 7.01 8.66 -4.95
C VAL A 84 6.71 7.54 -3.97
N LEU A 85 7.72 7.05 -3.28
CA LEU A 85 7.58 6.04 -2.25
C LEU A 85 7.95 6.63 -0.88
N THR A 86 7.22 6.22 0.14
CA THR A 86 7.52 6.58 1.55
C THR A 86 7.53 5.31 2.39
N PRO A 87 8.16 5.31 3.57
CA PRO A 87 7.84 4.31 4.59
C PRO A 87 6.33 4.27 4.85
N ALA A 88 5.80 3.09 5.18
CA ALA A 88 4.39 2.93 5.47
C ALA A 88 3.99 3.67 6.76
N LYS A 89 2.73 4.09 6.86
CA LYS A 89 2.19 4.80 8.03
C LYS A 89 1.56 3.82 9.02
N GLY A 90 1.61 4.14 10.31
CA GLY A 90 1.02 3.34 11.37
C GLY A 90 1.83 2.09 11.70
N HIS A 91 1.15 1.01 12.09
CA HIS A 91 1.79 -0.20 12.61
C HIS A 91 1.35 -1.45 11.85
N LYS A 92 2.17 -2.50 11.94
CA LYS A 92 2.01 -3.73 11.18
C LYS A 92 0.85 -4.56 11.72
N CYS A 93 -0.11 -4.87 10.87
CA CYS A 93 -1.16 -5.84 11.20
C CYS A 93 -0.55 -7.25 11.35
N PRO A 94 -0.74 -7.93 12.49
CA PRO A 94 -0.15 -9.26 12.73
C PRO A 94 -0.64 -10.36 11.79
N ARG A 95 -1.84 -10.19 11.21
CA ARG A 95 -2.46 -11.19 10.33
C ARG A 95 -2.08 -11.05 8.85
N CYS A 96 -2.15 -9.83 8.30
CA CYS A 96 -1.88 -9.60 6.87
C CYS A 96 -0.58 -8.86 6.58
N TRP A 97 0.13 -8.40 7.62
CA TRP A 97 1.41 -7.69 7.56
C TRP A 97 1.41 -6.33 6.85
N LYS A 98 0.24 -5.84 6.40
CA LYS A 98 0.08 -4.43 5.98
C LYS A 98 0.16 -3.50 7.18
N TYR A 99 0.69 -2.30 6.95
CA TYR A 99 0.78 -1.20 7.90
C TYR A 99 -0.42 -0.27 7.77
N THR A 100 -1.01 0.11 8.89
CA THR A 100 -2.16 1.01 8.94
C THR A 100 -2.21 1.76 10.27
N CYS A 101 -2.82 2.95 10.28
CA CYS A 101 -2.91 3.80 11.47
C CYS A 101 -3.85 3.26 12.55
N GLU A 102 -4.72 2.31 12.22
CA GLU A 102 -5.68 1.71 13.17
C GLU A 102 -5.09 0.56 13.99
N VAL A 103 -3.92 0.04 13.61
CA VAL A 103 -3.20 -0.96 14.40
C VAL A 103 -2.35 -0.22 15.43
N ASP A 104 -2.34 -0.73 16.66
CA ASP A 104 -1.60 -0.17 17.77
C ASP A 104 -0.09 -0.46 17.68
N ALA A 105 0.71 0.33 18.39
CA ALA A 105 2.17 0.21 18.38
C ALA A 105 2.69 -1.12 18.94
N ALA A 106 1.90 -1.78 19.80
CA ALA A 106 2.22 -3.10 20.33
C ALA A 106 1.80 -4.25 19.39
N GLU A 107 1.24 -3.93 18.21
CA GLU A 107 0.79 -4.91 17.20
C GLU A 107 -0.16 -5.96 17.80
N THR A 108 -1.08 -5.53 18.68
CA THR A 108 -2.07 -6.40 19.33
C THR A 108 -3.42 -6.39 18.62
N GLN A 109 -3.68 -5.38 17.80
CA GLN A 109 -4.92 -5.18 17.06
C GLN A 109 -4.81 -5.61 15.59
N LEU A 110 -5.94 -6.05 15.02
CA LEU A 110 -6.05 -6.37 13.60
C LEU A 110 -6.53 -5.16 12.81
N CYS A 111 -6.03 -4.99 11.59
CA CYS A 111 -6.56 -3.99 10.67
C CYS A 111 -8.02 -4.29 10.27
N GLN A 112 -8.78 -3.28 9.84
CA GLN A 112 -10.19 -3.37 9.47
C GLN A 112 -10.46 -4.41 8.38
N ARG A 113 -9.54 -4.59 7.42
CA ARG A 113 -9.64 -5.69 6.45
C ARG A 113 -9.65 -7.05 7.15
N CYS A 114 -8.77 -7.24 8.13
CA CYS A 114 -8.69 -8.47 8.88
C CYS A 114 -9.90 -8.65 9.81
N VAL A 115 -10.33 -7.58 10.50
CA VAL A 115 -11.54 -7.58 11.32
C VAL A 115 -12.76 -7.99 10.49
N ARG A 116 -12.97 -7.42 9.31
CA ARG A 116 -14.09 -7.81 8.42
C ARG A 116 -14.04 -9.27 7.99
N ALA A 117 -12.85 -9.84 7.85
CA ALA A 117 -12.67 -11.20 7.37
C ALA A 117 -12.76 -12.26 8.47
N THR A 118 -12.53 -11.90 9.74
CA THR A 118 -12.55 -12.84 10.87
C THR A 118 -13.64 -12.54 11.90
N ASN A 119 -14.22 -11.34 11.87
CA ASN A 119 -15.07 -10.77 12.91
C ASN A 119 -14.38 -10.66 14.30
N LEU A 120 -13.05 -10.54 14.32
CA LEU A 120 -12.23 -10.46 15.53
C LEU A 120 -11.32 -9.24 15.48
N TRP A 121 -11.09 -8.60 16.63
CA TRP A 121 -10.40 -7.30 16.70
C TRP A 121 -8.95 -7.40 17.16
N SER A 122 -8.61 -8.41 17.94
CA SER A 122 -7.28 -8.58 18.51
C SER A 122 -6.62 -9.90 18.11
N VAL A 123 -5.30 -9.94 18.26
CA VAL A 123 -4.51 -11.18 18.14
C VAL A 123 -4.96 -12.22 19.17
N THR A 124 -5.28 -11.79 20.39
CA THR A 124 -5.74 -12.68 21.46
C THR A 124 -7.05 -13.36 21.08
N ASP A 125 -8.03 -12.60 20.58
CA ASP A 125 -9.32 -13.15 20.16
C ASP A 125 -9.14 -14.14 18.99
N LEU A 126 -8.28 -13.77 18.03
CA LEU A 126 -7.93 -14.63 16.90
C LEU A 126 -7.28 -15.93 17.37
N ALA A 127 -6.30 -15.86 18.27
CA ALA A 127 -5.63 -17.05 18.80
C ALA A 127 -6.62 -17.96 19.55
N GLN A 128 -7.50 -17.39 20.38
CA GLN A 128 -8.50 -18.15 21.12
C GLN A 128 -9.49 -18.86 20.19
N SER A 129 -9.93 -18.20 19.10
CA SER A 129 -10.84 -18.80 18.13
C SER A 129 -10.25 -20.05 17.47
N LEU A 130 -8.95 -20.01 17.12
CA LEU A 130 -8.24 -21.13 16.47
C LEU A 130 -8.00 -22.32 17.40
N ILE A 131 -7.92 -22.07 18.72
CA ILE A 131 -7.82 -23.15 19.72
C ILE A 131 -9.18 -23.82 19.87
N ASN A 132 -10.25 -23.04 19.97
CA ASN A 132 -11.60 -23.56 20.20
C ASN A 132 -12.20 -24.28 18.99
N GLU A 133 -11.84 -23.91 17.75
CA GLU A 133 -12.27 -24.65 16.54
C GLU A 133 -11.74 -26.08 16.46
N LYS A 134 -10.68 -26.40 17.22
CA LYS A 134 -10.04 -27.72 17.21
C LYS A 134 -10.54 -28.66 18.31
N ALA A 135 -11.44 -28.20 19.18
CA ALA A 135 -12.02 -28.96 20.28
C ALA A 135 -13.43 -29.46 19.93
#